data_AF-A0A7S0CZC6-F1
#
_entry.id   AF-A0A7S0CZC6-F1
#
_cell.length_a   1.000
_cell.length_b   1.000
_cell.length_c   1.000
_cell.angle_alpha   90.00
_cell.angle_beta   90.00
_cell.angle_gamma   90.00
#
_symmetry.space_group_name_H-M   'P 1'
#
loop_
_entity.id
_entity.type
_entity.pdbx_description
1 polymer ?
#
loop_
_entity_poly.entity_id
_entity_poly.type
_entity_poly.pdbx_seq_one_letter_code
_entity_poly.pdbx_strand_id
1 'polypeptide(L)'
;MTTQYQSAVWPQNEAQKDAVLRALDEFEAKRGRPVVTKVEPPKQFHDAEWYHRQYNKKNKLRLAAAAGVFVLNNTPHGAFPGQEALKTVLGGAVFLSLLPQLVAPFDRLLTIFD
;
A
#
# COMPACT_ATOMS: atom_id res chain seq x y z
N MET A 1 9.84 17.80 9.57
CA MET A 1 8.60 17.32 8.90
C MET A 1 8.79 15.85 8.56
N THR A 2 7.85 15.00 8.95
CA THR A 2 7.84 13.57 8.61
C THR A 2 7.34 13.43 7.17
N THR A 3 8.22 13.04 6.24
CA THR A 3 7.88 12.92 4.82
C THR A 3 7.63 11.44 4.46
N GLN A 4 6.36 11.04 4.35
CA GLN A 4 5.97 9.64 4.08
C GLN A 4 5.98 9.26 2.59
N TYR A 5 5.77 10.25 1.69
CA TYR A 5 5.63 10.02 0.23
C TYR A 5 6.64 10.80 -0.60
N GLN A 6 7.86 10.95 -0.07
CA GLN A 6 8.92 11.65 -0.78
C GLN A 6 9.50 10.77 -1.89
N SER A 7 9.64 11.32 -3.10
CA SER A 7 10.43 10.68 -4.15
C SER A 7 11.92 10.75 -3.81
N ALA A 8 12.55 9.60 -3.63
CA ALA A 8 13.96 9.51 -3.31
C ALA A 8 14.58 8.18 -3.76
N VAL A 9 15.90 8.18 -3.93
CA VAL A 9 16.74 7.01 -4.24
C VAL A 9 17.91 6.99 -3.27
N TRP A 10 18.27 5.79 -2.78
CA TRP A 10 19.38 5.54 -1.87
C TRP A 10 20.40 4.59 -2.52
N PRO A 11 21.30 5.07 -3.40
CA PRO A 11 22.27 4.23 -4.08
C PRO A 11 23.20 3.50 -3.10
N GLN A 12 23.50 2.22 -3.36
CA GLN A 12 24.35 1.38 -2.52
C GLN A 12 25.84 1.41 -2.93
N ASN A 13 26.14 2.00 -4.08
CA ASN A 13 27.50 2.20 -4.60
C ASN A 13 27.52 3.34 -5.62
N GLU A 14 28.72 3.78 -6.00
CA GLU A 14 28.90 4.89 -6.96
C GLU A 14 28.33 4.56 -8.34
N ALA A 15 28.42 3.32 -8.82
CA ALA A 15 27.87 2.95 -10.12
C ALA A 15 26.34 3.13 -10.18
N GLN A 16 25.62 2.81 -9.10
CA GLN A 16 24.19 3.07 -8.98
C GLN A 16 23.89 4.57 -8.92
N LYS A 17 24.71 5.33 -8.19
CA LYS A 17 24.56 6.79 -8.06
C LYS A 17 24.71 7.48 -9.42
N ASP A 18 25.75 7.15 -10.17
CA ASP A 18 25.98 7.69 -11.51
C ASP A 18 24.85 7.31 -12.47
N ALA A 19 24.34 6.07 -12.40
CA ALA A 19 23.21 5.64 -13.22
C ALA A 19 21.93 6.44 -12.92
N VAL A 20 21.65 6.70 -11.64
CA VAL A 20 20.50 7.50 -11.21
C VAL A 20 20.63 8.94 -11.70
N LEU A 21 21.79 9.58 -11.51
CA LEU A 21 22.03 10.95 -11.95
C LEU A 21 21.84 11.11 -13.46
N ARG A 22 22.43 10.21 -14.26
CA ARG A 22 22.23 10.21 -15.72
C ARG A 22 20.75 10.07 -16.10
N ALA A 23 20.02 9.15 -15.45
CA ALA A 23 18.60 8.95 -15.73
C ALA A 23 17.75 10.19 -15.37
N LEU A 24 18.11 10.92 -14.31
CA LEU A 24 17.45 12.18 -13.94
C LEU A 24 17.68 13.25 -15.01
N ASP A 25 18.93 13.45 -15.44
CA ASP A 25 19.29 14.43 -16.48
C ASP A 25 18.56 14.16 -17.81
N GLU A 26 18.54 12.89 -18.25
CA GLU A 26 17.80 12.47 -19.44
C GLU A 26 16.30 12.74 -19.33
N PHE A 27 15.71 12.53 -18.15
CA PHE A 27 14.29 12.72 -17.93
C PHE A 27 13.92 14.20 -17.87
N GLU A 28 14.75 15.04 -17.22
CA GLU A 28 14.60 16.49 -17.21
C GLU A 28 14.67 17.07 -18.63
N ALA A 29 15.68 16.66 -19.41
CA ALA A 29 15.83 17.08 -20.80
C ALA A 29 14.62 16.67 -21.65
N LYS A 30 14.13 15.44 -21.49
CA LYS A 30 12.96 14.93 -22.23
C LYS A 30 11.65 15.63 -21.85
N ARG A 31 11.47 15.98 -20.58
CA ARG A 31 10.21 16.55 -20.06
C ARG A 31 10.19 18.07 -20.01
N GLY A 32 11.34 18.73 -20.17
CA GLY A 32 11.48 20.18 -20.08
C GLY A 32 11.09 20.75 -18.70
N ARG A 33 11.20 19.94 -17.64
CA ARG A 33 10.86 20.33 -16.27
C ARG A 33 11.82 19.67 -15.28
N PRO A 34 12.13 20.32 -14.15
CA PRO A 34 13.00 19.75 -13.14
C PRO A 34 12.37 18.52 -12.48
N VAL A 35 13.21 17.54 -12.16
CA VAL A 35 12.87 16.35 -11.38
C VAL A 35 13.26 16.60 -9.93
N VAL A 36 12.31 16.46 -9.02
CA VAL A 36 12.50 16.74 -7.58
C VAL A 36 12.89 15.51 -6.75
N THR A 37 13.19 14.39 -7.42
CA THR A 37 13.62 13.15 -6.77
C THR A 37 14.96 13.37 -6.07
N LYS A 38 15.03 13.08 -4.77
CA LYS A 38 16.27 13.24 -4.00
C LYS A 38 17.17 12.02 -4.17
N VAL A 39 18.46 12.25 -4.38
CA VAL A 39 19.49 11.20 -4.30
C VAL A 39 20.17 11.34 -2.96
N GLU A 40 19.92 10.38 -2.06
CA GLU A 40 20.38 10.41 -0.67
C GLU A 40 21.46 9.33 -0.46
N PRO A 41 22.40 9.53 0.49
CA PRO A 41 23.38 8.50 0.83
C PRO A 41 22.68 7.24 1.36
N PRO A 42 23.25 6.03 1.16
CA PRO A 42 22.64 4.79 1.62
C PRO A 42 22.31 4.84 3.12
N LYS A 43 21.13 4.33 3.47
CA LYS A 43 20.60 4.28 4.85
C LYS A 43 20.15 2.86 5.16
N GLN A 44 20.01 2.57 6.45
CA GLN A 44 19.40 1.32 6.89
C GLN A 44 17.97 1.21 6.38
N PHE A 45 17.65 0.08 5.75
CA PHE A 45 16.29 -0.26 5.38
C PHE A 45 15.64 -1.00 6.56
N HIS A 46 14.51 -0.47 7.04
CA HIS A 46 13.70 -1.13 8.05
C HIS A 46 12.51 -1.79 7.35
N ASP A 47 12.37 -3.10 7.52
CA ASP A 47 11.25 -3.83 6.94
C ASP A 47 9.92 -3.32 7.51
N ALA A 48 8.95 -3.15 6.61
CA ALA A 48 7.58 -2.85 7.00
C ALA A 48 6.90 -4.08 7.63
N GLU A 49 5.89 -3.81 8.45
CA GLU A 49 5.04 -4.83 9.05
C GLU A 49 4.48 -5.79 7.98
N TRP A 50 4.29 -7.06 8.33
CA TRP A 50 3.71 -8.14 7.54
C TRP A 50 2.49 -7.73 6.73
N TYR A 51 1.56 -6.99 7.33
CA TYR A 51 0.32 -6.61 6.66
C TYR A 51 0.53 -5.58 5.54
N HIS A 52 1.66 -4.85 5.54
CA HIS A 52 2.06 -3.97 4.45
C HIS A 52 2.71 -4.72 3.28
N ARG A 53 3.31 -5.88 3.54
CA ARG A 53 4.00 -6.69 2.53
C ARG A 53 2.99 -7.47 1.67
N GLN A 54 3.15 -7.45 0.35
CA GLN A 54 2.25 -8.10 -0.62
C GLN A 54 0.75 -7.77 -0.39
N TYR A 55 0.44 -6.52 -0.02
CA TYR A 55 -0.89 -6.08 0.42
C TYR A 55 -2.05 -6.60 -0.44
N ASN A 56 -1.97 -6.43 -1.76
CA ASN A 56 -3.03 -6.86 -2.69
C ASN A 56 -3.26 -8.37 -2.70
N LYS A 57 -2.20 -9.17 -2.52
CA LYS A 57 -2.31 -10.64 -2.47
C LYS A 57 -2.99 -11.09 -1.18
N LYS A 58 -2.61 -10.49 -0.05
CA LYS A 58 -3.15 -10.81 1.29
C LYS A 58 -4.59 -10.33 1.48
N ASN A 59 -4.98 -9.23 0.84
CA ASN A 59 -6.26 -8.56 1.09
C ASN A 59 -7.29 -8.71 -0.05
N LYS A 60 -7.15 -9.67 -0.98
CA LYS A 60 -8.10 -9.83 -2.11
C LYS A 60 -9.57 -9.91 -1.66
N LEU A 61 -9.86 -10.75 -0.65
CA LEU A 61 -11.21 -10.91 -0.12
C LEU A 61 -11.71 -9.65 0.59
N ARG A 62 -10.84 -8.99 1.37
CA ARG A 62 -11.16 -7.70 2.01
C ARG A 62 -11.51 -6.64 0.97
N LEU A 63 -10.71 -6.52 -0.09
CA LEU A 63 -10.94 -5.55 -1.16
C LEU A 63 -12.24 -5.83 -1.90
N ALA A 64 -12.54 -7.10 -2.19
CA ALA A 64 -13.81 -7.49 -2.80
C ALA A 64 -15.01 -7.20 -1.87
N ALA A 65 -14.91 -7.52 -0.58
CA ALA A 65 -15.95 -7.22 0.39
C ALA A 65 -16.18 -5.72 0.56
N ALA A 66 -15.11 -4.93 0.65
CA ALA A 66 -15.19 -3.47 0.71
C ALA A 66 -15.82 -2.87 -0.55
N ALA A 67 -15.47 -3.38 -1.74
CA ALA A 67 -16.11 -3.00 -2.98
C ALA A 67 -17.61 -3.35 -2.99
N GLY A 68 -17.98 -4.54 -2.48
CA GLY A 68 -19.38 -4.93 -2.30
C GLY A 68 -20.15 -3.99 -1.37
N VAL A 69 -19.58 -3.65 -0.22
CA VAL A 69 -20.16 -2.65 0.70
C VAL A 69 -20.32 -1.30 0.01
N PHE A 70 -19.32 -0.85 -0.75
CA PHE A 70 -19.40 0.40 -1.51
C PHE A 70 -20.56 0.38 -2.51
N VAL A 71 -20.72 -0.68 -3.30
CA VAL A 71 -21.83 -0.81 -4.25
C VAL A 71 -23.18 -0.80 -3.53
N LEU A 72 -23.32 -1.56 -2.43
CA LEU A 72 -24.57 -1.62 -1.66
C LEU A 72 -24.93 -0.29 -1.01
N ASN A 73 -23.94 0.51 -0.59
CA ASN A 73 -24.15 1.86 -0.08
C ASN A 73 -24.60 2.86 -1.14
N ASN A 74 -24.29 2.60 -2.42
CA ASN A 74 -24.71 3.44 -3.55
C ASN A 74 -25.97 2.90 -4.26
N THR A 75 -26.57 1.84 -3.75
CA THR A 75 -27.83 1.26 -4.24
C THR A 75 -28.97 1.75 -3.34
N PRO A 76 -30.16 2.11 -3.86
CA PRO A 76 -31.31 2.46 -3.03
C PRO A 76 -31.58 1.39 -1.95
N HIS A 77 -31.95 1.84 -0.74
CA HIS A 77 -32.21 0.93 0.36
C HIS A 77 -33.44 0.06 0.08
N GLY A 78 -33.32 -1.25 0.33
CA GLY A 78 -34.41 -2.21 0.10
C GLY A 78 -34.63 -2.57 -1.38
N ALA A 79 -33.67 -2.28 -2.26
CA ALA A 79 -33.74 -2.63 -3.68
C ALA A 79 -33.93 -4.15 -3.93
N PHE A 80 -33.49 -4.99 -2.99
CA PHE A 80 -33.74 -6.43 -3.01
C PHE A 80 -33.78 -7.04 -1.59
N PRO A 81 -34.48 -8.19 -1.40
CA PRO A 81 -34.52 -8.88 -0.11
C PRO A 81 -33.12 -9.25 0.39
N GLY A 82 -32.81 -8.89 1.64
CA GLY A 82 -31.53 -9.23 2.27
C GLY A 82 -30.37 -8.26 1.99
N GLN A 83 -30.60 -7.14 1.29
CA GLN A 83 -29.57 -6.13 1.02
C GLN A 83 -28.78 -5.68 2.26
N GLU A 84 -29.48 -5.31 3.35
CA GLU A 84 -28.83 -4.85 4.58
C GLU A 84 -28.12 -5.98 5.35
N ALA A 85 -28.64 -7.20 5.28
CA ALA A 85 -27.98 -8.36 5.87
C ALA A 85 -26.67 -8.67 5.14
N LEU A 86 -26.69 -8.67 3.80
CA LEU A 86 -25.50 -8.86 2.97
C LEU A 86 -24.46 -7.76 3.25
N LYS A 87 -24.89 -6.49 3.29
CA LYS A 87 -24.01 -5.37 3.61
C LYS A 87 -23.36 -5.54 4.99
N THR A 88 -24.13 -5.95 6.00
CA THR A 88 -23.63 -6.22 7.35
C THR A 88 -22.57 -7.32 7.36
N VAL A 89 -22.82 -8.43 6.67
CA VAL A 89 -21.87 -9.55 6.57
C VAL A 89 -20.57 -9.12 5.90
N LEU A 90 -20.66 -8.40 4.77
CA LEU A 90 -19.48 -7.91 4.05
C LEU A 90 -18.69 -6.88 4.89
N GLY A 91 -19.38 -5.97 5.59
CA GLY A 91 -18.75 -5.03 6.51
C GLY A 91 -18.04 -5.72 7.68
N GLY A 92 -18.68 -6.74 8.26
CA GLY A 92 -18.07 -7.58 9.29
C GLY A 92 -16.82 -8.31 8.78
N ALA A 93 -16.86 -8.86 7.56
CA ALA A 93 -15.69 -9.49 6.94
C ALA A 93 -14.53 -8.49 6.75
N VAL A 94 -14.81 -7.26 6.33
CA VAL A 94 -13.79 -6.19 6.25
C VAL A 94 -13.22 -5.91 7.64
N PHE A 95 -14.05 -5.75 8.67
CA PHE A 95 -13.58 -5.47 10.03
C PHE A 95 -12.69 -6.59 10.59
N LEU A 96 -13.13 -7.85 10.47
CA LEU A 96 -12.36 -9.00 10.95
C LEU A 96 -11.01 -9.14 10.22
N SER A 97 -10.92 -8.74 8.96
CA SER A 97 -9.65 -8.73 8.22
C SER A 97 -8.62 -7.72 8.75
N LEU A 98 -9.03 -6.78 9.62
CA LEU A 98 -8.13 -5.82 10.25
C LEU A 98 -7.44 -6.37 11.50
N LEU A 99 -7.93 -7.46 12.09
CA LEU A 99 -7.41 -8.00 13.35
C LEU A 99 -5.89 -8.20 13.37
N PRO A 100 -5.25 -8.71 12.30
CA PRO A 100 -3.79 -8.83 12.25
C PRO A 100 -3.03 -7.51 12.38
N GLN A 101 -3.67 -6.37 12.08
CA GLN A 101 -3.05 -5.04 12.09
C GLN A 101 -3.15 -4.37 13.46
N LEU A 102 -4.00 -4.90 14.37
CA LEU A 102 -4.31 -4.22 15.63
C LEU A 102 -3.23 -4.38 16.69
N VAL A 103 -2.45 -5.47 16.65
CA VAL A 103 -1.40 -5.72 17.67
C VAL A 103 -0.13 -6.30 17.04
N ALA A 104 1.02 -5.78 17.49
CA ALA A 104 2.34 -6.19 17.01
C ALA A 104 2.66 -7.70 17.11
N PRO A 105 2.14 -8.49 18.08
CA PRO A 105 2.38 -9.93 18.12
C PRO A 105 1.86 -10.69 16.89
N PHE A 106 0.77 -10.24 16.25
CA PHE A 106 0.29 -10.89 15.02
C PHE A 106 1.24 -10.71 13.86
N ASP A 107 1.94 -9.58 13.81
CA ASP A 107 2.94 -9.31 12.79
C ASP A 107 4.01 -10.41 12.76
N ARG A 108 4.63 -10.67 13.92
CA ARG A 108 5.64 -11.73 14.11
C ARG A 108 5.09 -13.13 13.93
N LEU A 109 3.84 -13.37 14.33
CA LEU A 109 3.23 -14.69 14.16
C LEU A 109 3.00 -14.98 12.67
N LEU A 110 2.54 -13.99 11.90
CA LEU A 110 2.12 -14.20 10.53
C LEU A 110 3.27 -14.17 9.53
N THR A 111 4.43 -13.60 9.89
CA THR A 111 5.66 -13.68 9.07
C THR A 111 6.10 -15.11 8.77
N ILE A 112 5.71 -16.11 9.57
CA ILE A 112 6.03 -17.52 9.33
C ILE A 112 5.37 -18.09 8.05
N PHE A 113 4.36 -17.40 7.51
CA PHE A 113 3.60 -17.82 6.34
C PHE A 113 4.00 -17.07 5.06
N ASP A 114 5.00 -16.19 5.13
CA ASP A 114 5.55 -15.49 3.96
C ASP A 114 6.46 -16.40 3.11
#